data_AF-A0A0E2H9U6-F1
#
_entry.id   AF-A0A0E2H9U6-F1
#
_cell.length_a   1.000
_cell.length_b   1.000
_cell.length_c   1.000
_cell.angle_alpha   90.00
_cell.angle_beta   90.00
_cell.angle_gamma   90.00
#
_symmetry.space_group_name_H-M   'P 1'
#
loop_
_entity.id
_entity.type
_entity.pdbx_description
1 polymer ?
#
loop_
_entity_poly.entity_id
_entity_poly.type
_entity_poly.pdbx_seq_one_letter_code
_entity_poly.pdbx_strand_id
1 'polypeptide(L)'
;MRCVICGKEVGLGHKVVVKGGENVCFDCCKAAGKNPMTWTKNLSTTSDELRAMIDQNKNASADASNQASVSNGSAPQNNMAGKKTGALSTVGAVIRWIIGALLILGGVVSFKTSAIGAIMYILAGLFMMPISNKIISGFSKKRFPGWICVILACVFVFAGAMSMPASDAPSESEFTADISAEEPQTSSSKNDNASVDDEAIVQGELSDSTQAEIVDDGIIEKLKSFGFTDEEAAEARELFIMCGVTNIDACEPTDSNATIDGLASFRAVWDADRTFWFTVDHREVFYMSLNGTDVYDKDQGGFLINVNDVHVPESTVTAEVFSDLQNRAEAELDKYFIYTPYYDAWGMAREDDNYMIQCQADAKNRLGTKRWVTCIVWFEADGDDFRITGVSIDGQQMEIQ
;
A
#
# COMPACT_ATOMS: atom_id res chain seq x y z
N MET A 1 3.55 38.75 6.09
CA MET A 1 2.69 38.26 7.21
C MET A 1 3.62 37.80 8.33
N ARG A 2 3.25 37.95 9.61
CA ARG A 2 4.12 37.58 10.73
C ARG A 2 3.51 36.49 11.60
N CYS A 3 4.37 35.65 12.17
CA CYS A 3 4.00 34.66 13.18
C CYS A 3 3.57 35.35 14.47
N VAL A 4 2.38 35.02 15.00
CA VAL A 4 1.85 35.58 16.25
C VAL A 4 2.62 35.12 17.50
N ILE A 5 3.38 34.02 17.40
CA ILE A 5 4.15 33.46 18.51
C ILE A 5 5.56 34.06 18.59
N CYS A 6 6.32 34.05 17.48
CA CYS A 6 7.74 34.46 17.47
C CYS A 6 8.04 35.73 16.66
N GLY A 7 7.03 36.35 16.04
CA GLY A 7 7.19 37.59 15.27
C GLY A 7 7.91 37.45 13.92
N LYS A 8 8.45 36.27 13.58
CA LYS A 8 9.14 36.02 12.30
C LYS A 8 8.20 36.24 11.10
N GLU A 9 8.76 36.75 10.02
CA GLU A 9 8.04 36.89 8.76
C GLU A 9 7.86 35.54 8.07
N VAL A 10 6.63 35.24 7.63
CA VAL A 10 6.24 33.95 7.04
C VAL A 10 5.63 34.13 5.65
N GLY A 11 6.09 33.29 4.71
CA GLY A 11 5.55 33.20 3.34
C GLY A 11 4.27 32.37 3.26
N LEU A 12 3.57 32.48 2.13
CA LEU A 12 2.26 31.85 1.89
C LEU A 12 2.23 30.32 2.12
N GLY A 13 3.34 29.61 1.89
CA GLY A 13 3.43 28.14 2.03
C GLY A 13 4.09 27.63 3.31
N HIS A 14 4.45 28.48 4.27
CA HIS A 14 5.16 28.08 5.50
C HIS A 14 4.48 28.60 6.76
N LYS A 15 3.15 28.51 6.78
CA LYS A 15 2.32 28.97 7.90
C LYS A 15 1.13 28.06 8.13
N VAL A 16 0.68 28.02 9.37
CA VAL A 16 -0.58 27.42 9.78
C VAL A 16 -1.47 28.55 10.29
N VAL A 17 -2.74 28.53 9.91
CA VAL A 17 -3.74 29.47 10.44
C VAL A 17 -4.40 28.84 11.65
N VAL A 18 -4.52 29.59 12.74
CA VAL A 18 -5.14 29.11 13.99
C VAL A 18 -6.44 29.86 14.30
N LYS A 19 -7.12 29.49 15.39
CA LYS A 19 -8.40 30.11 15.78
C LYS A 19 -8.27 31.64 15.81
N GLY A 20 -9.21 32.33 15.17
CA GLY A 20 -9.17 33.79 15.01
C GLY A 20 -8.41 34.29 13.77
N GLY A 21 -7.95 33.40 12.89
CA GLY A 21 -7.29 33.78 11.63
C GLY A 21 -5.83 34.18 11.80
N GLU A 22 -5.24 33.91 12.96
CA GLU A 22 -3.85 34.26 13.27
C GLU A 22 -2.88 33.30 12.57
N ASN A 23 -1.70 33.81 12.18
CA ASN A 23 -0.71 33.01 11.45
C ASN A 23 0.38 32.54 12.41
N VAL A 24 0.72 31.24 12.35
CA VAL A 24 1.79 30.61 13.12
C VAL A 24 2.80 30.00 12.16
N CYS A 25 4.10 30.21 12.40
CA CYS A 25 5.14 29.57 11.57
C CYS A 25 5.28 28.08 11.91
N PHE A 26 5.81 27.31 10.97
CA PHE A 26 6.00 25.86 11.14
C PHE A 26 6.89 25.54 12.35
N ASP A 27 7.93 26.33 12.62
CA ASP A 27 8.78 26.15 13.81
C ASP A 27 8.00 26.23 15.12
N CYS A 28 7.07 27.19 15.24
CA CYS A 28 6.27 27.37 16.45
C CYS A 28 5.19 26.30 16.59
N CYS A 29 4.61 25.82 15.47
CA CYS A 29 3.75 24.63 15.51
C CYS A 29 4.50 23.41 16.01
N LYS A 30 5.71 23.16 15.49
CA LYS A 30 6.55 22.03 15.91
C LYS A 30 6.98 22.16 17.38
N ALA A 31 7.34 23.36 17.83
CA ALA A 31 7.66 23.60 19.24
C ALA A 31 6.50 23.30 20.19
N ALA A 32 5.26 23.45 19.71
CA ALA A 32 4.05 23.07 20.43
C ALA A 32 3.67 21.58 20.30
N GLY A 33 4.51 20.76 19.66
CA GLY A 33 4.24 19.34 19.41
C GLY A 33 3.17 19.09 18.35
N LYS A 34 2.94 20.03 17.42
CA LYS A 34 1.96 19.90 16.33
C LYS A 34 2.64 19.85 14.96
N ASN A 35 2.17 18.97 14.09
CA ASN A 35 2.65 18.88 12.72
C ASN A 35 1.96 19.94 11.83
N PRO A 36 2.70 20.88 11.20
CA PRO A 36 2.10 21.94 10.41
C PRO A 36 1.27 21.52 9.20
N MET A 37 1.46 20.29 8.69
CA MET A 37 0.80 19.78 7.48
C MET A 37 -0.42 18.91 7.78
N THR A 38 -0.49 18.30 8.96
CA THR A 38 -1.55 17.34 9.33
C THR A 38 -2.35 17.76 10.56
N TRP A 39 -2.08 18.94 11.13
CA TRP A 39 -2.81 19.43 12.29
C TRP A 39 -4.21 19.95 11.92
N THR A 40 -5.21 19.07 12.06
CA THR A 40 -6.63 19.33 11.73
C THR A 40 -7.38 20.17 12.78
N LYS A 41 -6.90 20.20 14.03
CA LYS A 41 -7.49 21.00 15.13
C LYS A 41 -6.93 22.43 15.21
N ASN A 42 -6.14 22.87 14.23
CA ASN A 42 -5.51 24.19 14.20
C ASN A 42 -6.52 25.34 14.33
N LEU A 43 -7.67 25.24 13.67
CA LEU A 43 -8.72 26.28 13.69
C LEU A 43 -9.51 26.35 15.02
N SER A 44 -9.34 25.35 15.89
CA SER A 44 -9.98 25.30 17.21
C SER A 44 -9.03 25.73 18.34
N THR A 45 -7.74 25.84 18.08
CA THR A 45 -6.70 26.18 19.07
C THR A 45 -6.32 27.66 19.00
N THR A 46 -6.22 28.32 20.15
CA THR A 46 -5.82 29.74 20.26
C THR A 46 -4.30 29.91 20.31
N SER A 47 -3.80 31.11 20.02
CA SER A 47 -2.36 31.40 20.14
C SER A 47 -1.85 31.32 21.58
N ASP A 48 -2.69 31.58 22.59
CA ASP A 48 -2.33 31.45 24.00
C ASP A 48 -2.20 29.99 24.44
N GLU A 49 -3.10 29.11 23.98
CA GLU A 49 -2.99 27.66 24.18
C GLU A 49 -1.70 27.11 23.56
N LEU A 50 -1.37 27.59 22.35
CA LEU A 50 -0.10 27.25 21.67
C LEU A 50 1.14 27.68 22.47
N ARG A 51 1.12 28.87 23.10
CA ARG A 51 2.23 29.31 23.97
C ARG A 51 2.35 28.42 25.20
N ALA A 52 1.23 28.08 25.84
CA ALA A 52 1.22 27.19 26.99
C ALA A 52 1.79 25.80 26.65
N MET A 53 1.43 25.22 25.50
CA MET A 53 1.98 23.94 25.02
C MET A 53 3.50 24.02 24.79
N ILE A 54 3.99 25.10 24.19
CA ILE A 54 5.43 25.30 23.97
C ILE A 54 6.18 25.35 25.29
N ASP A 55 5.66 26.06 26.29
CA ASP A 55 6.32 26.20 27.58
C ASP A 55 6.26 24.90 28.40
N GLN A 56 5.16 24.14 28.31
CA GLN A 56 5.06 22.80 28.89
C GLN A 56 6.11 21.85 28.29
N ASN A 57 6.27 21.84 26.96
CA ASN A 57 7.25 20.98 26.27
C ASN A 57 8.70 21.34 26.64
N LYS A 58 8.99 22.63 26.84
CA LYS A 58 10.32 23.06 27.31
C LYS A 58 10.62 22.58 28.72
N ASN A 59 9.63 22.64 29.62
CA ASN A 59 9.80 22.20 31.01
C ASN A 59 9.97 20.67 31.08
N ALA A 60 9.18 19.91 30.31
CA ALA A 60 9.34 18.46 30.20
C ALA A 60 10.73 18.04 29.67
N SER A 61 11.27 18.79 28.70
CA SER A 61 12.62 18.56 28.16
C SER A 61 13.73 18.86 29.18
N ALA A 62 13.51 19.85 30.06
CA ALA A 62 14.44 20.20 31.13
C ALA A 62 14.44 19.16 32.28
N ASP A 63 13.27 18.62 32.61
CA ASP A 63 13.15 17.58 33.64
C ASP A 63 13.74 16.23 33.20
N ALA A 64 13.57 15.86 31.93
CA ALA A 64 14.23 14.69 31.34
C ALA A 64 15.78 14.83 31.33
N SER A 65 16.28 16.04 31.07
CA SER A 65 17.73 16.34 31.10
C SER A 65 18.30 16.28 32.52
N ASN A 66 17.52 16.69 33.53
CA ASN A 66 17.93 16.63 34.93
C ASN A 66 17.91 15.20 35.49
N GLN A 67 16.95 14.35 35.10
CA GLN A 67 16.92 12.94 35.50
C GLN A 67 18.10 12.12 34.93
N ALA A 68 18.57 12.44 33.72
CA ALA A 68 19.75 11.79 33.12
C ALA A 68 21.08 12.10 33.85
N SER A 69 21.13 13.18 34.64
CA SER A 69 22.34 13.59 35.37
C SER A 69 22.51 12.92 36.75
N VAL A 70 21.44 12.33 37.30
CA VAL A 70 21.45 11.70 38.64
C VAL A 70 21.79 10.21 38.58
N SER A 71 21.67 9.55 37.42
CA SER A 71 21.85 8.10 37.28
C SER A 71 23.22 7.62 36.77
N ASN A 72 24.12 8.51 36.33
CA ASN A 72 25.42 8.12 35.76
C ASN A 72 26.61 8.33 36.72
N GLY A 73 26.65 7.51 37.78
CA GLY A 73 27.87 7.22 38.50
C GLY A 73 28.53 5.93 37.96
N SER A 74 29.62 6.09 37.21
CA SER A 74 30.65 5.07 36.88
C SER A 74 30.45 4.22 35.61
N ALA A 75 30.96 4.71 34.47
CA ALA A 75 31.67 3.91 33.46
C ALA A 75 32.43 4.84 32.47
N PRO A 76 33.62 4.46 31.97
CA PRO A 76 34.51 5.36 31.25
C PRO A 76 34.07 5.59 29.79
N GLN A 77 34.19 6.84 29.35
CA GLN A 77 33.96 7.29 27.98
C GLN A 77 35.07 6.80 27.04
N ASN A 78 34.69 5.98 26.04
CA ASN A 78 35.51 5.77 24.85
C ASN A 78 35.05 6.73 23.75
N ASN A 79 35.82 7.80 23.55
CA ASN A 79 35.71 8.69 22.42
C ASN A 79 36.22 7.98 21.15
N MET A 80 35.34 7.74 20.18
CA MET A 80 35.77 7.57 18.79
C MET A 80 34.71 8.13 17.83
N ALA A 81 34.82 9.43 17.57
CA ALA A 81 34.19 10.07 16.42
C ALA A 81 34.89 9.58 15.14
N GLY A 82 34.25 8.65 14.43
CA GLY A 82 34.72 8.07 13.18
C GLY A 82 33.79 8.38 12.01
N LYS A 83 34.08 9.49 11.32
CA LYS A 83 33.51 9.97 10.06
C LYS A 83 33.33 8.84 9.01
N LYS A 84 32.08 8.51 8.64
CA LYS A 84 31.75 7.69 7.45
C LYS A 84 30.67 8.37 6.59
N THR A 85 31.05 9.43 5.89
CA THR A 85 30.28 9.97 4.75
C THR A 85 31.23 10.16 3.57
N GLY A 86 31.29 9.17 2.68
CA GLY A 86 32.18 9.23 1.51
C GLY A 86 31.98 8.11 0.49
N ALA A 87 31.48 6.94 0.90
CA ALA A 87 31.25 5.83 -0.02
C ALA A 87 29.94 6.00 -0.82
N LEU A 88 28.84 6.41 -0.18
CA LEU A 88 27.50 6.42 -0.79
C LEU A 88 27.34 7.44 -1.94
N SER A 89 27.99 8.60 -1.84
CA SER A 89 27.96 9.63 -2.89
C SER A 89 28.79 9.27 -4.13
N THR A 90 29.80 8.40 -3.96
CA THR A 90 30.69 7.97 -5.04
C THR A 90 30.02 6.90 -5.90
N VAL A 91 29.26 5.97 -5.29
CA VAL A 91 28.54 4.90 -6.00
C VAL A 91 27.43 5.46 -6.91
N GLY A 92 26.64 6.42 -6.42
CA GLY A 92 25.58 7.05 -7.23
C GLY A 92 26.11 7.83 -8.43
N ALA A 93 27.31 8.42 -8.33
CA ALA A 93 27.96 9.11 -9.44
C ALA A 93 28.44 8.14 -10.54
N VAL A 94 28.91 6.95 -10.16
CA VAL A 94 29.37 5.91 -11.11
C VAL A 94 28.19 5.27 -11.84
N ILE A 95 27.11 4.94 -11.14
CA ILE A 95 25.89 4.37 -11.75
C ILE A 95 25.31 5.32 -12.80
N ARG A 96 25.22 6.61 -12.47
CA ARG A 96 24.75 7.64 -13.41
C ARG A 96 25.61 7.74 -14.66
N TRP A 97 26.92 7.53 -14.52
CA TRP A 97 27.86 7.53 -15.65
C TRP A 97 27.64 6.34 -16.58
N ILE A 98 27.45 5.15 -16.00
CA ILE A 98 27.15 3.91 -16.75
C ILE A 98 25.84 4.07 -17.54
N ILE A 99 24.78 4.56 -16.89
CA ILE A 99 23.47 4.80 -17.53
C ILE A 99 23.60 5.83 -18.67
N GLY A 100 24.31 6.94 -18.43
CA GLY A 100 24.53 7.95 -19.47
C GLY A 100 25.28 7.40 -20.68
N ALA A 101 26.30 6.57 -20.47
CA ALA A 101 27.03 5.91 -21.56
C ALA A 101 26.16 4.92 -22.34
N LEU A 102 25.33 4.13 -21.65
CA LEU A 102 24.39 3.20 -22.28
C LEU A 102 23.35 3.92 -23.15
N LEU A 103 22.82 5.06 -22.69
CA LEU A 103 21.87 5.87 -23.47
C LEU A 103 22.50 6.43 -24.76
N ILE A 104 23.77 6.86 -24.70
CA ILE A 104 24.48 7.33 -25.90
C ILE A 104 24.68 6.17 -26.88
N LEU A 105 25.11 5.00 -26.39
CA LEU A 105 25.26 3.81 -27.23
C LEU A 105 23.92 3.38 -27.85
N GLY A 106 22.83 3.38 -27.07
CA GLY A 106 21.48 3.08 -27.55
C GLY A 106 21.00 4.06 -28.63
N GLY A 107 21.31 5.35 -28.47
CA GLY A 107 21.03 6.37 -29.48
C GLY A 107 21.83 6.14 -30.78
N VAL A 108 23.11 5.77 -30.68
CA VAL A 108 23.95 5.46 -31.86
C VAL A 108 23.39 4.26 -32.64
N VAL A 109 22.95 3.21 -31.95
CA VAL A 109 22.32 2.03 -32.57
C VAL A 109 20.99 2.38 -33.24
N SER A 110 20.22 3.29 -32.62
CA SER A 110 18.88 3.70 -33.08
C SER A 110 18.88 4.63 -34.31
N PHE A 111 20.03 5.12 -34.79
CA PHE A 111 20.09 5.93 -36.01
C PHE A 111 19.55 5.21 -37.25
N LYS A 112 19.59 3.87 -37.25
CA LYS A 112 19.05 3.05 -38.34
C LYS A 112 17.53 3.00 -38.37
N THR A 113 16.86 3.21 -37.23
CA THR A 113 15.40 3.08 -37.10
C THR A 113 14.70 4.43 -37.02
N SER A 114 15.26 5.39 -36.28
CA SER A 114 14.71 6.75 -36.16
C SER A 114 15.81 7.74 -35.84
N ALA A 115 16.13 8.63 -36.79
CA ALA A 115 17.14 9.67 -36.59
C ALA A 115 16.75 10.64 -35.46
N ILE A 116 15.45 10.93 -35.32
CA ILE A 116 14.93 11.81 -34.26
C ILE A 116 15.04 11.11 -32.90
N GLY A 117 14.60 9.85 -32.79
CA GLY A 117 14.76 9.07 -31.56
C GLY A 117 16.23 8.95 -31.15
N ALA A 118 17.11 8.64 -32.09
CA ALA A 118 18.56 8.54 -31.87
C ALA A 118 19.16 9.82 -31.26
N ILE A 119 18.82 10.99 -31.79
CA ILE A 119 19.28 12.29 -31.27
C ILE A 119 18.78 12.50 -29.84
N MET A 120 17.54 12.15 -29.54
CA MET A 120 16.95 12.31 -28.20
C MET A 120 17.63 11.42 -27.15
N TYR A 121 17.95 10.16 -27.47
CA TYR A 121 18.71 9.28 -26.56
C TYR A 121 20.14 9.77 -26.31
N ILE A 122 20.80 10.34 -27.33
CA ILE A 122 22.14 10.92 -27.18
C ILE A 122 22.09 12.15 -26.26
N LEU A 123 21.10 13.03 -26.42
CA LEU A 123 20.92 14.18 -25.55
C LEU A 123 20.62 13.74 -24.11
N ALA A 124 19.77 12.73 -23.90
CA ALA A 124 19.48 12.18 -22.58
C ALA A 124 20.76 11.66 -21.88
N GLY A 125 21.59 10.92 -22.60
CA GLY A 125 22.86 10.41 -22.05
C GLY A 125 23.87 11.50 -21.74
N LEU A 126 23.93 12.57 -22.55
CA LEU A 126 24.78 13.74 -22.28
C LEU A 126 24.33 14.52 -21.03
N PHE A 127 23.02 14.65 -20.78
CA PHE A 127 22.49 15.26 -19.55
C PHE A 127 22.79 14.44 -18.30
N MET A 128 22.87 13.12 -18.43
CA MET A 128 23.29 12.24 -17.35
C MET A 128 24.78 12.38 -16.98
N MET A 129 25.64 12.85 -17.89
CA MET A 129 27.06 13.04 -17.57
C MET A 129 27.31 14.21 -16.60
N PRO A 130 28.26 14.09 -15.65
CA PRO A 130 28.58 15.16 -14.68
C PRO A 130 29.15 16.45 -15.32
N ILE A 131 29.58 16.38 -16.57
CA ILE A 131 30.04 17.52 -17.36
C ILE A 131 28.87 18.47 -17.68
N SER A 132 27.64 17.97 -17.80
CA SER A 132 26.44 18.77 -18.08
C SER A 132 26.17 19.79 -16.95
N ASN A 133 26.28 19.37 -15.69
CA ASN A 133 26.15 20.27 -14.54
C ASN A 133 27.17 21.42 -14.60
N LYS A 134 28.39 21.15 -15.07
CA LYS A 134 29.45 22.16 -15.19
C LYS A 134 29.16 23.15 -16.32
N ILE A 135 28.69 22.66 -17.47
CA ILE A 135 28.32 23.49 -18.64
C ILE A 135 27.07 24.33 -18.34
N ILE A 136 26.04 23.74 -17.73
CA ILE A 136 24.77 24.39 -17.38
C ILE A 136 24.98 25.45 -16.28
N SER A 137 25.84 25.17 -15.29
CA SER A 137 26.24 26.17 -14.29
C SER A 137 27.09 27.32 -14.86
N GLY A 138 27.72 27.12 -16.03
CA GLY A 138 28.42 28.17 -16.75
C GLY A 138 27.46 29.12 -17.50
N PHE A 139 26.29 28.62 -17.91
CA PHE A 139 25.27 29.39 -18.64
C PHE A 139 24.26 30.09 -17.73
N SER A 140 24.09 29.63 -16.49
CA SER A 140 23.16 30.20 -15.52
C SER A 140 23.88 30.50 -14.21
N LYS A 141 23.79 31.75 -13.75
CA LYS A 141 24.32 32.20 -12.44
C LYS A 141 23.65 31.52 -11.23
N LYS A 142 22.76 30.55 -11.43
CA LYS A 142 22.09 29.76 -10.37
C LYS A 142 22.63 28.33 -10.37
N ARG A 143 22.95 27.83 -9.18
CA ARG A 143 23.41 26.46 -8.94
C ARG A 143 22.25 25.49 -9.17
N PHE A 144 22.27 24.77 -10.29
CA PHE A 144 21.24 23.78 -10.60
C PHE A 144 21.39 22.52 -9.72
N PRO A 145 20.32 22.08 -9.04
CA PRO A 145 20.30 20.79 -8.34
C PRO A 145 20.47 19.61 -9.31
N GLY A 146 21.25 18.60 -8.94
CA GLY A 146 21.57 17.46 -9.82
C GLY A 146 20.37 16.58 -10.22
N TRP A 147 19.24 16.67 -9.50
CA TRP A 147 18.00 15.97 -9.81
C TRP A 147 17.27 16.54 -11.04
N ILE A 148 17.43 17.84 -11.33
CA ILE A 148 16.80 18.48 -12.50
C ILE A 148 17.35 17.90 -13.80
N CYS A 149 18.65 17.56 -13.84
CA CYS A 149 19.24 16.90 -15.00
C CYS A 149 18.73 15.46 -15.21
N VAL A 150 18.26 14.80 -14.14
CA VAL A 150 17.63 13.47 -14.24
C VAL A 150 16.26 13.60 -14.88
N ILE A 151 15.45 14.55 -14.42
CA ILE A 151 14.12 14.83 -14.99
C ILE A 151 14.24 15.19 -16.48
N LEU A 152 15.17 16.08 -16.84
CA LEU A 152 15.40 16.43 -18.24
C LEU A 152 15.79 15.22 -19.08
N ALA A 153 16.66 14.35 -18.59
CA ALA A 153 17.03 13.12 -19.28
C ALA A 153 15.83 12.17 -19.46
N CYS A 154 14.97 12.02 -18.44
CA CYS A 154 13.75 11.23 -18.55
C CYS A 154 12.82 11.78 -19.65
N VAL A 155 12.62 13.09 -19.71
CA VAL A 155 11.80 13.73 -20.78
C VAL A 155 12.34 13.38 -22.17
N PHE A 156 13.66 13.44 -22.36
CA PHE A 156 14.28 13.07 -23.64
C PHE A 156 14.12 11.57 -23.96
N VAL A 157 14.20 10.69 -22.97
CA VAL A 157 14.00 9.24 -23.15
C VAL A 157 12.55 8.94 -23.55
N PHE A 158 11.55 9.53 -22.88
CA PHE A 158 10.14 9.34 -23.21
C PHE A 158 9.80 9.86 -24.60
N ALA A 159 10.25 11.07 -24.94
CA ALA A 159 10.06 11.62 -26.28
C ALA A 159 10.78 10.79 -27.36
N GLY A 160 11.94 10.21 -27.04
CA GLY A 160 12.65 9.28 -27.92
C GLY A 160 11.88 7.98 -28.18
N ALA A 161 11.29 7.39 -27.14
CA ALA A 161 10.49 6.17 -27.24
C ALA A 161 9.22 6.37 -28.08
N MET A 162 8.54 7.50 -27.89
CA MET A 162 7.36 7.87 -28.69
C MET A 162 7.68 8.16 -30.15
N SER A 163 8.95 8.38 -30.49
CA SER A 163 9.41 8.64 -31.86
C SER A 163 9.83 7.38 -32.62
N MET A 164 9.57 6.19 -32.06
CA MET A 164 9.80 4.90 -32.70
C MET A 164 8.50 4.36 -33.33
N PRO A 165 8.55 3.77 -34.54
CA PRO A 165 7.37 3.18 -35.16
C PRO A 165 6.88 1.95 -34.37
N ALA A 166 5.56 1.82 -34.21
CA ALA A 166 4.93 0.65 -33.60
C ALA A 166 5.20 -0.60 -34.47
N SER A 167 5.60 -1.71 -33.84
CA SER A 167 5.74 -3.00 -34.50
C SER A 167 4.36 -3.66 -34.65
N ASP A 168 3.94 -3.93 -35.89
CA ASP A 168 2.66 -4.56 -36.24
C ASP A 168 2.53 -6.02 -35.77
N ALA A 169 1.35 -6.41 -35.27
CA ALA A 169 0.83 -7.79 -35.26
C ALA A 169 -0.73 -7.78 -35.28
N PRO A 170 -1.39 -8.78 -35.91
CA PRO A 170 -2.63 -8.59 -36.67
C PRO A 170 -3.94 -9.12 -36.04
N SER A 171 -5.01 -8.67 -36.69
CA SER A 171 -6.47 -8.68 -36.43
C SER A 171 -7.21 -10.02 -36.32
N GLU A 172 -8.26 -9.96 -35.47
CA GLU A 172 -9.64 -10.51 -35.53
C GLU A 172 -10.04 -11.51 -36.64
N SER A 173 -10.80 -12.53 -36.23
CA SER A 173 -11.70 -13.30 -37.09
C SER A 173 -13.06 -13.53 -36.42
N GLU A 174 -14.11 -12.90 -36.96
CA GLU A 174 -15.51 -13.25 -36.74
C GLU A 174 -15.81 -14.67 -37.23
N PHE A 175 -16.66 -15.42 -36.52
CA PHE A 175 -17.32 -16.61 -37.06
C PHE A 175 -18.82 -16.59 -36.72
N THR A 176 -19.63 -16.54 -37.76
CA THR A 176 -21.10 -16.74 -37.77
C THR A 176 -21.39 -18.15 -38.30
N ALA A 177 -22.32 -18.89 -37.68
CA ALA A 177 -23.35 -19.70 -38.36
C ALA A 177 -24.18 -20.59 -37.40
N ASP A 178 -25.48 -20.30 -37.40
CA ASP A 178 -26.65 -21.17 -37.61
C ASP A 178 -26.95 -22.46 -36.82
N ILE A 179 -28.25 -22.53 -36.51
CA ILE A 179 -29.05 -23.54 -35.82
C ILE A 179 -29.22 -24.80 -36.69
N SER A 180 -29.15 -25.98 -36.09
CA SER A 180 -29.84 -27.17 -36.62
C SER A 180 -30.29 -28.11 -35.50
N ALA A 181 -31.58 -28.41 -35.50
CA ALA A 181 -32.26 -29.33 -34.60
C ALA A 181 -32.38 -30.71 -35.27
N GLU A 182 -32.02 -31.78 -34.56
CA GLU A 182 -32.59 -33.11 -34.76
C GLU A 182 -32.25 -34.02 -33.55
N GLU A 183 -33.28 -34.42 -32.79
CA GLU A 183 -33.29 -35.69 -32.05
C GLU A 183 -33.58 -36.83 -33.04
N PRO A 184 -33.15 -38.07 -32.73
CA PRO A 184 -34.19 -39.09 -32.52
C PRO A 184 -33.92 -40.09 -31.38
N GLN A 185 -35.04 -40.67 -30.96
CA GLN A 185 -35.29 -41.53 -29.81
C GLN A 185 -34.65 -42.95 -29.82
N THR A 186 -34.10 -43.31 -28.66
CA THR A 186 -34.27 -44.54 -27.82
C THR A 186 -34.60 -45.92 -28.43
N SER A 187 -33.84 -46.96 -28.06
CA SER A 187 -34.37 -48.12 -27.28
C SER A 187 -33.31 -49.12 -26.77
N SER A 188 -33.45 -49.45 -25.47
CA SER A 188 -33.27 -50.78 -24.81
C SER A 188 -31.87 -51.42 -24.77
N SER A 189 -31.21 -51.71 -23.63
CA SER A 189 -31.70 -52.39 -22.40
C SER A 189 -30.64 -52.34 -21.25
N LYS A 190 -31.13 -52.34 -19.99
CA LYS A 190 -30.50 -52.66 -18.66
C LYS A 190 -29.02 -53.12 -18.66
N ASN A 191 -28.13 -52.65 -17.79
CA ASN A 191 -28.24 -52.40 -16.34
C ASN A 191 -27.02 -51.56 -15.87
N ASP A 192 -27.16 -50.87 -14.73
CA ASP A 192 -26.10 -50.46 -13.79
C ASP A 192 -25.07 -49.39 -14.21
N ASN A 193 -25.43 -48.11 -14.04
CA ASN A 193 -24.77 -47.15 -13.13
C ASN A 193 -25.40 -45.77 -13.36
N ALA A 194 -25.96 -45.16 -12.31
CA ALA A 194 -26.09 -43.71 -12.29
C ALA A 194 -24.67 -43.16 -12.48
N SER A 195 -24.42 -42.54 -13.63
CA SER A 195 -23.12 -41.95 -13.94
C SER A 195 -22.84 -40.88 -12.91
N VAL A 196 -21.56 -40.76 -12.53
CA VAL A 196 -21.01 -39.70 -11.68
C VAL A 196 -21.52 -38.29 -12.08
N ASP A 197 -21.93 -38.14 -13.34
CA ASP A 197 -22.51 -36.93 -13.94
C ASP A 197 -23.88 -36.51 -13.39
N ASP A 198 -24.67 -37.40 -12.80
CA ASP A 198 -26.00 -37.06 -12.26
C ASP A 198 -25.91 -36.32 -10.92
N GLU A 199 -24.79 -36.47 -10.21
CA GLU A 199 -24.51 -35.77 -8.95
C GLU A 199 -23.82 -34.41 -9.16
N ALA A 200 -23.23 -34.17 -10.34
CA ALA A 200 -22.56 -32.92 -10.64
C ALA A 200 -23.54 -31.72 -10.62
N ILE A 201 -23.17 -30.68 -9.88
CA ILE A 201 -23.88 -29.39 -9.81
C ILE A 201 -23.18 -28.28 -10.61
N VAL A 202 -21.89 -28.48 -10.90
CA VAL A 202 -20.98 -27.53 -11.55
C VAL A 202 -20.49 -28.13 -12.87
N GLN A 203 -20.30 -27.28 -13.88
CA GLN A 203 -19.74 -27.57 -15.20
C GLN A 203 -18.52 -26.67 -15.44
N GLY A 204 -17.58 -27.12 -16.26
CA GLY A 204 -16.33 -26.40 -16.57
C GLY A 204 -15.08 -27.24 -16.28
N GLU A 205 -13.94 -26.75 -16.74
CA GLU A 205 -12.64 -27.39 -16.50
C GLU A 205 -12.02 -26.87 -15.20
N LEU A 206 -11.29 -27.75 -14.51
CA LEU A 206 -10.55 -27.40 -13.31
C LEU A 206 -9.20 -26.80 -13.70
N SER A 207 -8.79 -25.75 -12.98
CA SER A 207 -7.46 -25.18 -13.12
C SER A 207 -6.49 -25.80 -12.10
N ASP A 208 -5.25 -26.07 -12.54
CA ASP A 208 -4.14 -26.44 -11.65
C ASP A 208 -3.57 -25.22 -10.90
N SER A 209 -3.93 -23.99 -11.30
CA SER A 209 -3.53 -22.77 -10.59
C SER A 209 -4.40 -22.57 -9.35
N THR A 210 -3.79 -22.13 -8.25
CA THR A 210 -4.52 -21.79 -7.02
C THR A 210 -4.39 -20.29 -6.78
N GLN A 211 -5.51 -19.62 -6.54
CA GLN A 211 -5.50 -18.20 -6.18
C GLN A 211 -5.57 -18.04 -4.66
N ALA A 212 -4.76 -17.13 -4.12
CA ALA A 212 -4.74 -16.88 -2.68
C ALA A 212 -6.01 -16.12 -2.26
N GLU A 213 -6.65 -16.56 -1.18
CA GLU A 213 -7.74 -15.81 -0.56
C GLU A 213 -7.20 -14.50 0.03
N ILE A 214 -7.90 -13.40 -0.23
CA ILE A 214 -7.62 -12.13 0.43
C ILE A 214 -8.38 -12.18 1.77
N VAL A 215 -7.67 -12.31 2.87
CA VAL A 215 -8.25 -12.47 4.21
C VAL A 215 -8.31 -11.11 4.91
N ASP A 216 -9.39 -10.86 5.64
CA ASP A 216 -9.43 -9.75 6.60
C ASP A 216 -8.22 -9.82 7.55
N ASP A 217 -7.58 -8.69 7.85
CA ASP A 217 -6.31 -8.70 8.59
C ASP A 217 -6.45 -9.15 10.05
N GLY A 218 -7.70 -9.28 10.54
CA GLY A 218 -8.03 -9.72 11.89
C GLY A 218 -7.55 -8.76 12.98
N ILE A 219 -7.03 -7.58 12.60
CA ILE A 219 -6.40 -6.64 13.52
C ILE A 219 -7.47 -6.04 14.44
N ILE A 220 -8.63 -5.66 13.91
CA ILE A 220 -9.73 -5.09 14.72
C ILE A 220 -10.23 -6.11 15.76
N GLU A 221 -10.49 -7.34 15.34
CA GLU A 221 -11.00 -8.42 16.19
C GLU A 221 -10.04 -8.71 17.32
N LYS A 222 -8.74 -8.81 17.01
CA LYS A 222 -7.70 -9.04 18.00
C LYS A 222 -7.55 -7.84 18.94
N LEU A 223 -7.57 -6.60 18.46
CA LEU A 223 -7.55 -5.40 19.31
C LEU A 223 -8.76 -5.36 20.25
N LYS A 224 -9.97 -5.66 19.76
CA LYS A 224 -11.17 -5.77 20.59
C LYS A 224 -11.04 -6.84 21.66
N SER A 225 -10.36 -7.96 21.35
CA SER A 225 -10.06 -9.00 22.35
C SER A 225 -9.18 -8.49 23.51
N PHE A 226 -8.38 -7.44 23.27
CA PHE A 226 -7.58 -6.76 24.31
C PHE A 226 -8.36 -5.68 25.07
N GLY A 227 -9.59 -5.35 24.64
CA GLY A 227 -10.51 -4.44 25.34
C GLY A 227 -10.80 -3.10 24.64
N PHE A 228 -10.26 -2.89 23.43
CA PHE A 228 -10.50 -1.68 22.63
C PHE A 228 -11.97 -1.60 22.19
N THR A 229 -12.51 -0.38 22.05
CA THR A 229 -13.79 -0.17 21.37
C THR A 229 -13.63 -0.29 19.85
N ASP A 230 -14.75 -0.32 19.11
CA ASP A 230 -14.72 -0.38 17.64
C ASP A 230 -13.97 0.82 17.03
N GLU A 231 -14.21 2.03 17.54
CA GLU A 231 -13.53 3.24 17.06
C GLU A 231 -12.04 3.24 17.40
N GLU A 232 -11.68 2.89 18.65
CA GLU A 232 -10.28 2.82 19.09
C GLU A 232 -9.49 1.74 18.32
N ALA A 233 -10.13 0.59 18.05
CA ALA A 233 -9.54 -0.48 17.27
C ALA A 233 -9.35 -0.09 15.80
N ALA A 234 -10.26 0.69 15.22
CA ALA A 234 -10.12 1.20 13.85
C ALA A 234 -8.95 2.19 13.74
N GLU A 235 -8.85 3.15 14.67
CA GLU A 235 -7.73 4.12 14.72
C GLU A 235 -6.38 3.41 14.90
N ALA A 236 -6.33 2.43 15.82
CA ALA A 236 -5.14 1.61 16.01
C ALA A 236 -4.84 0.79 14.76
N ARG A 237 -5.82 0.14 14.12
CA ARG A 237 -5.59 -0.61 12.87
C ARG A 237 -4.94 0.25 11.79
N GLU A 238 -5.41 1.48 11.57
CA GLU A 238 -4.76 2.39 10.61
C GLU A 238 -3.27 2.60 10.93
N LEU A 239 -2.93 2.77 12.20
CA LEU A 239 -1.54 2.90 12.66
C LEU A 239 -0.71 1.65 12.34
N PHE A 240 -1.27 0.47 12.56
CA PHE A 240 -0.59 -0.80 12.34
C PHE A 240 -0.30 -1.01 10.85
N ILE A 241 -1.30 -0.77 10.00
CA ILE A 241 -1.10 -0.93 8.55
C ILE A 241 -0.09 0.12 8.05
N MET A 242 -0.13 1.37 8.54
CA MET A 242 0.89 2.39 8.24
C MET A 242 2.31 2.02 8.69
N CYS A 243 2.46 1.07 9.62
CA CYS A 243 3.74 0.50 10.01
C CYS A 243 4.10 -0.78 9.23
N GLY A 244 3.29 -1.18 8.25
CA GLY A 244 3.46 -2.39 7.45
C GLY A 244 3.07 -3.67 8.19
N VAL A 245 2.23 -3.56 9.23
CA VAL A 245 1.75 -4.71 10.00
C VAL A 245 0.43 -5.19 9.40
N THR A 246 0.42 -6.44 8.92
CA THR A 246 -0.71 -7.04 8.19
C THR A 246 -1.52 -8.05 9.02
N ASN A 247 -1.06 -8.41 10.22
CA ASN A 247 -1.84 -9.15 11.23
C ASN A 247 -1.20 -8.99 12.61
N ILE A 248 -1.98 -9.29 13.65
CA ILE A 248 -1.50 -9.26 15.05
C ILE A 248 -1.94 -10.46 15.89
N ASP A 249 -2.37 -11.55 15.26
CA ASP A 249 -2.91 -12.73 15.96
C ASP A 249 -1.96 -13.35 16.97
N ALA A 250 -0.66 -13.31 16.67
CA ALA A 250 0.40 -13.82 17.53
C ALA A 250 0.77 -12.87 18.68
N CYS A 251 0.16 -11.68 18.77
CA CYS A 251 0.43 -10.73 19.84
C CYS A 251 -0.22 -11.19 21.13
N GLU A 252 0.57 -11.22 22.19
CA GLU A 252 0.12 -11.49 23.55
C GLU A 252 0.67 -10.42 24.50
N PRO A 253 -0.07 -10.05 25.57
CA PRO A 253 0.42 -9.11 26.57
C PRO A 253 1.65 -9.68 27.28
N THR A 254 2.66 -8.83 27.49
CA THR A 254 3.92 -9.25 28.13
C THR A 254 3.79 -9.38 29.65
N ASP A 255 2.80 -8.71 30.22
CA ASP A 255 2.38 -8.84 31.62
C ASP A 255 0.90 -9.22 31.65
N SER A 256 0.58 -10.36 32.28
CA SER A 256 -0.79 -10.87 32.38
C SER A 256 -1.74 -9.97 33.17
N ASN A 257 -1.21 -9.03 33.95
CA ASN A 257 -2.01 -8.11 34.76
C ASN A 257 -2.12 -6.71 34.14
N ALA A 258 -1.35 -6.41 33.08
CA ALA A 258 -1.44 -5.14 32.39
C ALA A 258 -2.74 -5.10 31.57
N THR A 259 -3.46 -3.99 31.68
CA THR A 259 -4.65 -3.73 30.87
C THR A 259 -4.40 -2.52 29.98
N ILE A 260 -5.14 -2.45 28.88
CA ILE A 260 -5.05 -1.32 27.95
C ILE A 260 -5.49 0.00 28.59
N ASP A 261 -6.18 -0.01 29.74
CA ASP A 261 -6.58 1.22 30.45
C ASP A 261 -5.38 1.94 31.11
N GLY A 262 -4.23 1.26 31.22
CA GLY A 262 -2.96 1.84 31.65
C GLY A 262 -1.86 1.53 30.63
N LEU A 263 -0.63 1.36 31.11
CA LEU A 263 0.51 1.00 30.26
C LEU A 263 0.55 -0.52 30.05
N ALA A 264 0.39 -0.97 28.80
CA ALA A 264 0.45 -2.37 28.43
C ALA A 264 1.32 -2.58 27.19
N SER A 265 2.24 -3.54 27.25
CA SER A 265 3.08 -3.95 26.13
C SER A 265 2.62 -5.30 25.59
N PHE A 266 2.62 -5.42 24.27
CA PHE A 266 2.23 -6.63 23.56
C PHE A 266 3.37 -7.06 22.65
N ARG A 267 3.52 -8.37 22.50
CA ARG A 267 4.60 -8.96 21.71
C ARG A 267 4.08 -10.09 20.85
N ALA A 268 4.43 -10.06 19.57
CA ALA A 268 4.38 -11.22 18.68
C ALA A 268 5.78 -11.77 18.42
N VAL A 269 5.88 -13.09 18.38
CA VAL A 269 7.10 -13.82 17.98
C VAL A 269 6.70 -14.80 16.90
N TRP A 270 7.11 -14.53 15.66
CA TRP A 270 6.87 -15.45 14.54
C TRP A 270 8.02 -16.45 14.39
N ASP A 271 9.27 -16.01 14.58
CA ASP A 271 10.45 -16.89 14.67
C ASP A 271 11.60 -16.20 15.43
N ALA A 272 12.80 -16.79 15.39
CA ALA A 272 13.97 -16.32 16.14
C ALA A 272 14.40 -14.89 15.77
N ASP A 273 14.16 -14.46 14.54
CA ASP A 273 14.61 -13.18 14.01
C ASP A 273 13.45 -12.20 13.76
N ARG A 274 12.20 -12.69 13.78
CA ARG A 274 11.00 -11.90 13.56
C ARG A 274 10.19 -11.70 14.84
N THR A 275 10.29 -10.50 15.40
CA THR A 275 9.53 -10.08 16.57
C THR A 275 8.88 -8.73 16.33
N PHE A 276 7.63 -8.60 16.73
CA PHE A 276 6.90 -7.35 16.69
C PHE A 276 6.48 -6.95 18.10
N TRP A 277 6.55 -5.66 18.38
CA TRP A 277 6.11 -5.07 19.64
C TRP A 277 5.20 -3.89 19.36
N PHE A 278 4.18 -3.75 20.19
CA PHE A 278 3.49 -2.48 20.33
C PHE A 278 3.16 -2.22 21.79
N THR A 279 3.03 -0.95 22.13
CA THR A 279 2.69 -0.51 23.49
C THR A 279 1.51 0.43 23.44
N VAL A 280 0.60 0.20 24.37
CA VAL A 280 -0.61 0.97 24.59
C VAL A 280 -0.46 1.72 25.91
N ASP A 281 -0.90 2.97 25.93
CA ASP A 281 -1.04 3.78 27.14
C ASP A 281 -2.43 4.42 27.14
N HIS A 282 -3.25 4.10 28.15
CA HIS A 282 -4.63 4.60 28.28
C HIS A 282 -5.46 4.45 26.98
N ARG A 283 -5.46 3.22 26.43
CA ARG A 283 -6.20 2.78 25.23
C ARG A 283 -5.71 3.39 23.91
N GLU A 284 -4.59 4.09 23.94
CA GLU A 284 -3.96 4.64 22.74
C GLU A 284 -2.62 3.95 22.48
N VAL A 285 -2.41 3.53 21.23
CA VAL A 285 -1.13 2.96 20.81
C VAL A 285 -0.11 4.09 20.68
N PHE A 286 0.99 4.01 21.44
CA PHE A 286 1.98 5.09 21.44
C PHE A 286 3.36 4.66 20.93
N TYR A 287 3.64 3.36 20.83
CA TYR A 287 4.93 2.84 20.36
C TYR A 287 4.78 1.53 19.58
N MET A 288 5.58 1.34 18.53
CA MET A 288 5.67 0.10 17.76
C MET A 288 7.11 -0.16 17.28
N SER A 289 7.53 -1.42 17.30
CA SER A 289 8.81 -1.86 16.72
C SER A 289 8.69 -3.16 15.93
N LEU A 290 9.45 -3.23 14.84
CA LEU A 290 9.61 -4.41 14.00
C LEU A 290 11.07 -4.87 14.04
N ASN A 291 11.31 -6.09 14.51
CA ASN A 291 12.63 -6.72 14.60
C ASN A 291 13.68 -5.85 15.31
N GLY A 292 13.25 -5.17 16.37
CA GLY A 292 14.09 -4.25 17.14
C GLY A 292 14.36 -2.90 16.47
N THR A 293 13.70 -2.61 15.35
CA THR A 293 13.69 -1.29 14.73
C THR A 293 12.41 -0.56 15.12
N ASP A 294 12.54 0.61 15.73
CA ASP A 294 11.39 1.44 16.08
C ASP A 294 10.78 2.01 14.79
N VAL A 295 9.48 1.78 14.60
CA VAL A 295 8.75 2.21 13.40
C VAL A 295 7.75 3.32 13.70
N TYR A 296 7.23 3.35 14.92
CA TYR A 296 6.35 4.40 15.42
C TYR A 296 6.65 4.68 16.88
N ASP A 297 6.78 5.96 17.22
CA ASP A 297 6.89 6.44 18.58
C ASP A 297 6.26 7.83 18.67
N LYS A 298 5.14 7.93 19.37
CA LYS A 298 4.37 9.16 19.54
C LYS A 298 5.19 10.28 20.19
N ASP A 299 6.05 9.97 21.15
CA ASP A 299 6.87 10.94 21.86
C ASP A 299 8.03 11.45 21.02
N GLN A 300 8.50 10.64 20.07
CA GLN A 300 9.51 11.03 19.08
C GLN A 300 8.92 11.67 17.81
N GLY A 301 7.61 11.93 17.78
CA GLY A 301 6.94 12.66 16.69
C GLY A 301 6.18 11.78 15.71
N GLY A 302 5.89 10.53 16.06
CA GLY A 302 5.07 9.58 15.30
C GLY A 302 5.92 8.58 14.52
N PHE A 303 5.66 8.45 13.22
CA PHE A 303 6.39 7.50 12.37
C PHE A 303 7.88 7.83 12.29
N LEU A 304 8.70 6.85 12.66
CA LEU A 304 10.17 6.94 12.67
C LEU A 304 10.79 6.40 11.38
N ILE A 305 10.02 5.61 10.63
CA ILE A 305 10.30 5.24 9.26
C ILE A 305 9.55 6.17 8.30
N ASN A 306 10.11 6.40 7.12
CA ASN A 306 9.43 7.18 6.10
C ASN A 306 8.20 6.41 5.62
N VAL A 307 7.02 6.95 5.90
CA VAL A 307 5.72 6.34 5.56
C VAL A 307 5.59 6.05 4.05
N ASN A 308 6.28 6.81 3.18
CA ASN A 308 6.26 6.53 1.73
C ASN A 308 7.06 5.27 1.34
N ASP A 309 7.89 4.75 2.23
CA ASP A 309 8.63 3.50 2.04
C ASP A 309 7.83 2.29 2.59
N VAL A 310 6.65 2.53 3.18
CA VAL A 310 5.75 1.50 3.71
C VAL A 310 4.52 1.43 2.82
N HIS A 311 4.39 0.33 2.09
CA HIS A 311 3.18 0.03 1.35
C HIS A 311 2.09 -0.44 2.33
N VAL A 312 0.93 0.22 2.27
CA VAL A 312 -0.24 -0.01 3.12
C VAL A 312 -1.32 -0.52 2.19
N PRO A 313 -1.58 -1.84 2.12
CA PRO A 313 -2.56 -2.35 1.19
C PRO A 313 -3.95 -1.78 1.48
N GLU A 314 -4.61 -1.22 0.48
CA GLU A 314 -5.97 -0.74 0.65
C GLU A 314 -6.93 -1.92 0.84
N SER A 315 -7.67 -1.92 1.96
CA SER A 315 -8.60 -3.00 2.33
C SER A 315 -10.07 -2.62 2.28
N THR A 316 -10.37 -1.33 2.08
CA THR A 316 -11.76 -0.82 2.05
C THR A 316 -12.29 -0.71 0.62
N VAL A 317 -13.60 -0.92 0.48
CA VAL A 317 -14.33 -0.85 -0.80
C VAL A 317 -15.60 -0.03 -0.59
N THR A 318 -15.97 0.77 -1.59
CA THR A 318 -17.21 1.55 -1.55
C THR A 318 -18.42 0.64 -1.81
N ALA A 319 -19.60 1.00 -1.30
CA ALA A 319 -20.82 0.23 -1.54
C ALA A 319 -21.15 0.09 -3.04
N GLU A 320 -20.77 1.08 -3.85
CA GLU A 320 -20.96 1.05 -5.31
C GLU A 320 -20.06 -0.01 -5.97
N VAL A 321 -18.77 -0.04 -5.62
CA VAL A 321 -17.83 -1.05 -6.13
C VAL A 321 -18.22 -2.44 -5.65
N PHE A 322 -18.62 -2.58 -4.38
CA PHE A 322 -19.09 -3.87 -3.87
C PHE A 322 -20.31 -4.40 -4.65
N SER A 323 -21.30 -3.55 -4.93
CA SER A 323 -22.47 -3.93 -5.72
C SER A 323 -22.12 -4.28 -7.17
N ASP A 324 -21.17 -3.57 -7.79
CA ASP A 324 -20.71 -3.88 -9.14
C ASP A 324 -20.01 -5.25 -9.20
N LEU A 325 -19.11 -5.51 -8.25
CA LEU A 325 -18.39 -6.78 -8.13
C LEU A 325 -19.35 -7.95 -7.85
N GLN A 326 -20.41 -7.76 -7.06
CA GLN A 326 -21.47 -8.77 -6.87
C GLN A 326 -22.15 -9.13 -8.20
N ASN A 327 -22.63 -8.14 -8.95
CA ASN A 327 -23.31 -8.38 -10.22
C ASN A 327 -22.41 -9.11 -11.23
N ARG A 328 -21.12 -8.76 -11.26
CA ARG A 328 -20.12 -9.42 -12.12
C ARG A 328 -19.82 -10.84 -11.66
N ALA A 329 -19.70 -11.06 -10.35
CA ALA A 329 -19.52 -12.38 -9.79
C ALA A 329 -20.69 -13.30 -10.11
N GLU A 330 -21.94 -12.83 -9.99
CA GLU A 330 -23.13 -13.60 -10.40
C GLU A 330 -23.09 -13.98 -11.88
N ALA A 331 -22.83 -12.99 -12.75
CA ALA A 331 -22.76 -13.21 -14.20
C ALA A 331 -21.66 -14.20 -14.61
N GLU A 332 -20.54 -14.20 -13.90
CA GLU A 332 -19.46 -15.15 -14.11
C GLU A 332 -19.81 -16.55 -13.57
N LEU A 333 -20.28 -16.64 -12.33
CA LEU A 333 -20.61 -17.90 -11.67
C LEU A 333 -21.73 -18.67 -12.40
N ASP A 334 -22.70 -17.96 -12.99
CA ASP A 334 -23.80 -18.56 -13.75
C ASP A 334 -23.33 -19.43 -14.92
N LYS A 335 -22.12 -19.19 -15.45
CA LYS A 335 -21.53 -20.02 -16.51
C LYS A 335 -21.17 -21.43 -16.03
N TYR A 336 -20.84 -21.57 -14.74
CA TYR A 336 -20.35 -22.82 -14.15
C TYR A 336 -21.45 -23.66 -13.53
N PHE A 337 -22.68 -23.16 -13.38
CA PHE A 337 -23.77 -23.97 -12.84
C PHE A 337 -24.64 -24.56 -13.94
N ILE A 338 -25.10 -25.81 -13.74
CA ILE A 338 -26.01 -26.48 -14.69
C ILE A 338 -27.36 -25.75 -14.77
N TYR A 339 -27.79 -25.16 -13.65
CA TYR A 339 -28.98 -24.32 -13.55
C TYR A 339 -28.63 -23.06 -12.78
N THR A 340 -29.26 -21.94 -13.12
CA THR A 340 -29.11 -20.67 -12.41
C THR A 340 -29.39 -20.86 -10.92
N PRO A 341 -28.38 -20.68 -10.05
CA PRO A 341 -28.54 -20.82 -8.61
C PRO A 341 -29.12 -19.52 -7.99
N TYR A 342 -29.43 -19.58 -6.70
CA TYR A 342 -29.67 -18.40 -5.88
C TYR A 342 -28.43 -18.12 -5.03
N TYR A 343 -27.94 -16.88 -5.06
CA TYR A 343 -26.74 -16.46 -4.34
C TYR A 343 -27.09 -15.69 -3.05
N ASP A 344 -26.38 -15.99 -1.96
CA ASP A 344 -26.53 -15.34 -0.65
C ASP A 344 -25.19 -15.34 0.11
N ALA A 345 -25.19 -14.83 1.35
CA ALA A 345 -24.05 -14.83 2.26
C ALA A 345 -22.79 -14.18 1.65
N TRP A 346 -22.98 -12.99 1.07
CA TRP A 346 -21.93 -12.23 0.40
C TRP A 346 -20.89 -11.68 1.38
N GLY A 347 -19.62 -11.82 1.02
CA GLY A 347 -18.47 -11.21 1.66
C GLY A 347 -17.51 -10.67 0.61
N MET A 348 -16.61 -9.78 1.03
CA MET A 348 -15.58 -9.23 0.16
C MET A 348 -14.26 -9.02 0.89
N ALA A 349 -13.18 -9.02 0.13
CA ALA A 349 -11.86 -8.58 0.59
C ALA A 349 -11.12 -7.81 -0.52
N ARG A 350 -10.18 -6.96 -0.12
CA ARG A 350 -9.38 -6.13 -1.03
C ARG A 350 -7.94 -6.05 -0.54
N GLU A 351 -7.02 -6.09 -1.50
CA GLU A 351 -5.60 -5.79 -1.32
C GLU A 351 -5.15 -4.95 -2.52
N ASP A 352 -5.22 -3.62 -2.36
CA ASP A 352 -4.92 -2.62 -3.40
C ASP A 352 -5.80 -2.76 -4.64
N ASP A 353 -5.20 -3.15 -5.76
CA ASP A 353 -5.87 -3.35 -7.04
C ASP A 353 -6.47 -4.76 -7.14
N ASN A 354 -6.31 -5.63 -6.13
CA ASN A 354 -6.86 -6.97 -6.10
C ASN A 354 -8.10 -7.03 -5.21
N TYR A 355 -9.15 -7.69 -5.69
CA TYR A 355 -10.43 -7.82 -5.02
C TYR A 355 -10.84 -9.29 -5.01
N MET A 356 -11.59 -9.67 -3.97
CA MET A 356 -12.17 -10.99 -3.83
C MET A 356 -13.61 -10.84 -3.36
N ILE A 357 -14.53 -11.53 -4.02
CA ILE A 357 -15.93 -11.67 -3.61
C ILE A 357 -16.17 -13.13 -3.24
N GLN A 358 -16.81 -13.35 -2.09
CA GLN A 358 -17.24 -14.66 -1.64
C GLN A 358 -18.76 -14.68 -1.50
N CYS A 359 -19.41 -15.79 -1.85
CA CYS A 359 -20.82 -16.03 -1.58
C CYS A 359 -21.13 -17.53 -1.41
N GLN A 360 -22.38 -17.83 -1.12
CA GLN A 360 -22.95 -19.18 -1.16
C GLN A 360 -24.03 -19.26 -2.23
N ALA A 361 -23.99 -20.31 -3.05
CA ALA A 361 -24.97 -20.59 -4.09
C ALA A 361 -25.84 -21.81 -3.72
N ASP A 362 -27.18 -21.65 -3.68
CA ASP A 362 -28.13 -22.77 -3.60
C ASP A 362 -28.26 -23.41 -4.98
N ALA A 363 -27.30 -24.29 -5.30
CA ALA A 363 -27.18 -24.92 -6.60
C ALA A 363 -27.92 -26.26 -6.66
N LYS A 364 -28.36 -26.63 -7.86
CA LYS A 364 -29.16 -27.84 -8.12
C LYS A 364 -28.46 -28.73 -9.13
N ASN A 365 -28.39 -30.03 -8.88
CA ASN A 365 -27.89 -30.99 -9.89
C ASN A 365 -28.99 -31.37 -10.89
N ARG A 366 -28.64 -32.19 -11.89
CA ARG A 366 -29.58 -32.69 -12.92
C ARG A 366 -30.76 -33.48 -12.35
N LEU A 367 -30.57 -34.18 -11.24
CA LEU A 367 -31.63 -34.91 -10.52
C LEU A 367 -32.54 -34.00 -9.69
N GLY A 368 -32.14 -32.75 -9.51
CA GLY A 368 -32.89 -31.76 -8.76
C GLY A 368 -32.56 -31.65 -7.28
N THR A 369 -31.52 -32.34 -6.82
CA THR A 369 -31.00 -32.23 -5.46
C THR A 369 -30.31 -30.88 -5.29
N LYS A 370 -30.69 -30.16 -4.23
CA LYS A 370 -30.14 -28.86 -3.87
C LYS A 370 -29.00 -28.99 -2.88
N ARG A 371 -27.97 -28.15 -3.04
CA ARG A 371 -26.83 -28.04 -2.13
C ARG A 371 -26.31 -26.61 -2.14
N TRP A 372 -26.05 -26.07 -0.94
CA TRP A 372 -25.29 -24.85 -0.80
C TRP A 372 -23.81 -25.11 -1.09
N VAL A 373 -23.22 -24.32 -1.98
CA VAL A 373 -21.79 -24.34 -2.26
C VAL A 373 -21.16 -22.98 -2.08
N THR A 374 -19.97 -22.95 -1.50
CA THR A 374 -19.17 -21.74 -1.37
C THR A 374 -18.55 -21.39 -2.72
N CYS A 375 -18.68 -20.14 -3.13
CA CYS A 375 -18.11 -19.61 -4.37
C CYS A 375 -17.19 -18.43 -4.02
N ILE A 376 -16.06 -18.33 -4.71
CA ILE A 376 -15.13 -17.22 -4.60
C ILE A 376 -14.75 -16.76 -6.01
N VAL A 377 -14.78 -15.45 -6.25
CA VAL A 377 -14.37 -14.83 -7.51
C VAL A 377 -13.36 -13.72 -7.20
N TRP A 378 -12.24 -13.72 -7.93
CA TRP A 378 -11.21 -12.70 -7.79
C TRP A 378 -11.21 -11.74 -8.97
N PHE A 379 -10.89 -10.49 -8.67
CA PHE A 379 -10.80 -9.41 -9.65
C PHE A 379 -9.50 -8.64 -9.46
N GLU A 380 -9.01 -8.06 -10.55
CA GLU A 380 -7.93 -7.06 -10.57
C GLU A 380 -8.45 -5.79 -11.23
N ALA A 381 -8.17 -4.62 -10.65
CA ALA A 381 -8.53 -3.34 -11.23
C ALA A 381 -7.72 -3.08 -12.51
N ASP A 382 -8.40 -2.71 -13.58
CA ASP A 382 -7.82 -2.33 -14.87
C ASP A 382 -8.36 -0.95 -15.28
N GLY A 383 -7.74 0.10 -14.76
CA GLY A 383 -8.19 1.47 -14.94
C GLY A 383 -9.51 1.74 -14.21
N ASP A 384 -10.59 1.98 -14.97
CA ASP A 384 -11.94 2.23 -14.46
C ASP A 384 -12.83 0.96 -14.45
N ASP A 385 -12.25 -0.22 -14.74
CA ASP A 385 -12.96 -1.50 -14.84
C ASP A 385 -12.29 -2.60 -13.98
N PHE A 386 -12.94 -3.77 -13.91
CA PHE A 386 -12.45 -4.94 -13.17
C PHE A 386 -12.33 -6.15 -14.09
N ARG A 387 -11.14 -6.77 -14.08
CA ARG A 387 -10.87 -8.03 -14.79
C ARG A 387 -10.97 -9.21 -13.84
N ILE A 388 -11.72 -10.24 -14.21
CA ILE A 388 -11.77 -11.50 -13.46
C ILE A 388 -10.43 -12.22 -13.60
N THR A 389 -9.83 -12.61 -12.47
CA THR A 389 -8.53 -13.29 -12.42
C THR A 389 -8.60 -14.70 -11.86
N GLY A 390 -9.76 -15.10 -11.33
CA GLY A 390 -10.05 -16.51 -11.04
C GLY A 390 -11.40 -16.74 -10.40
N VAL A 391 -11.76 -18.01 -10.31
CA VAL A 391 -13.03 -18.52 -9.79
C VAL A 391 -12.75 -19.81 -9.01
N SER A 392 -13.37 -19.98 -7.86
CA SER A 392 -13.32 -21.20 -7.05
C SER A 392 -14.72 -21.57 -6.58
N ILE A 393 -15.09 -22.84 -6.72
CA ILE A 393 -16.39 -23.37 -6.31
C ILE A 393 -16.16 -24.62 -5.46
N ASP A 394 -16.69 -24.61 -4.23
CA ASP A 394 -16.52 -25.70 -3.24
C ASP A 394 -15.05 -26.06 -2.98
N GLY A 395 -14.16 -25.04 -3.04
CA GLY A 395 -12.72 -25.18 -2.85
C GLY A 395 -11.94 -25.68 -4.08
N GLN A 396 -12.60 -25.83 -5.23
CA GLN A 396 -11.97 -26.22 -6.50
C GLN A 396 -11.81 -25.02 -7.41
N GLN A 397 -10.58 -24.77 -7.91
CA GLN A 397 -10.33 -23.69 -8.85
C GLN A 397 -10.87 -24.05 -10.24
N MET A 398 -11.63 -23.14 -10.83
CA MET A 398 -12.19 -23.27 -12.17
C MET A 398 -11.33 -22.50 -13.19
N GLU A 399 -11.28 -22.99 -14.42
CA GLU A 399 -10.75 -22.22 -15.56
C GLU A 399 -11.74 -21.12 -15.94
N ILE A 400 -11.25 -19.89 -16.15
CA ILE A 400 -12.09 -18.72 -16.45
C ILE A 400 -12.68 -18.85 -17.86
N GLN A 401 -14.01 -18.66 -18.00
CA GLN A 401 -14.76 -18.87 -19.24
C GLN A 401 -15.01 -17.59 -20.06
#